data_AF-A0A9R1I9J2-F1
#
_entry.id   AF-A0A9R1I9J2-F1
#
_cell.length_a   1.000
_cell.length_b   1.000
_cell.length_c   1.000
_cell.angle_alpha   90.00
_cell.angle_beta   90.00
_cell.angle_gamma   90.00
#
_symmetry.space_group_name_H-M   'P 1'
#
loop_
_entity.id
_entity.type
_entity.pdbx_description
1 polymer ?
#
loop_
_entity_poly.entity_id
_entity_poly.type
_entity_poly.pdbx_seq_one_letter_code
_entity_poly.pdbx_strand_id
1 'polypeptide(L)'
;MWFAGRASATAPLPLLLLLLVAGAAATDQIFTTSGVPFGKNSREPRYRVEFHPVDSPYHPENGQESEPMTDHEGRQYTCYLPVEETKTMKSIVPQNATNVIIESERKVKPKEPDELLEVLKDQCFYRHEGWWSYEFCYYGKIRQVHVENEKVIQEYVLGEYDPDATDAYHDNHTSESADEDHVKDTSKRYHVHVYTNGTVCDLTDIPRYTEVRFVCSEPTVLISSIKEISSCKYVLTVQSPMLCKNPLFQQEKRTFFIHCNESLPEAEAEPAEDDDSLPKEAQMSIVPNPDELHNYAAYAT
;
A
#
# COMPACT_ATOMS: atom_id res chain seq x y z
N MET A 1 -108.90 -18.06 10.17
CA MET A 1 -108.70 -18.14 11.64
C MET A 1 -107.36 -18.79 11.89
N TRP A 2 -106.53 -18.17 12.74
CA TRP A 2 -105.37 -18.76 13.44
C TRP A 2 -104.10 -18.95 12.57
N PHE A 3 -102.85 -18.59 12.92
CA PHE A 3 -102.19 -17.97 14.08
C PHE A 3 -100.93 -17.22 13.59
N ALA A 4 -100.47 -16.24 14.37
CA ALA A 4 -99.16 -15.61 14.23
C ALA A 4 -98.01 -16.56 14.60
N GLY A 5 -96.85 -16.39 13.97
CA GLY A 5 -95.61 -17.09 14.33
C GLY A 5 -94.38 -16.27 13.95
N ARG A 6 -93.71 -15.72 14.98
CA ARG A 6 -92.51 -14.89 14.92
C ARG A 6 -91.24 -15.68 14.56
N ALA A 7 -90.35 -14.97 13.87
CA ALA A 7 -88.88 -14.98 13.91
C ALA A 7 -88.14 -16.18 14.55
N SER A 8 -87.19 -16.73 13.78
CA SER A 8 -85.88 -17.06 14.32
C SER A 8 -84.81 -16.86 13.24
N ALA A 9 -83.82 -16.05 13.58
CA ALA A 9 -82.67 -15.75 12.75
C ALA A 9 -81.63 -16.87 12.89
N THR A 10 -81.21 -17.46 11.77
CA THR A 10 -79.94 -18.19 11.67
C THR A 10 -79.34 -17.89 10.30
N ALA A 11 -78.42 -16.93 10.27
CA ALA A 11 -77.57 -16.66 9.13
C ALA A 11 -76.58 -17.83 8.92
N PRO A 12 -76.18 -18.13 7.68
CA PRO A 12 -75.24 -19.21 7.38
C PRO A 12 -73.81 -18.81 7.79
N LEU A 13 -73.08 -19.73 8.42
CA LEU A 13 -71.64 -19.62 8.66
C LEU A 13 -70.89 -19.43 7.32
N PRO A 14 -70.09 -18.37 7.13
CA PRO A 14 -69.03 -18.40 6.15
C PRO A 14 -67.84 -19.14 6.75
N LEU A 15 -67.36 -20.15 6.03
CA LEU A 15 -66.15 -20.89 6.33
C LEU A 15 -64.96 -19.91 6.30
N LEU A 16 -64.45 -19.54 7.47
CA LEU A 16 -63.26 -18.71 7.60
C LEU A 16 -62.04 -19.56 7.22
N LEU A 17 -61.55 -19.42 5.99
CA LEU A 17 -60.29 -20.00 5.56
C LEU A 17 -59.15 -19.21 6.24
N LEU A 18 -58.71 -19.67 7.40
CA LEU A 18 -57.48 -19.22 8.06
C LEU A 18 -56.29 -19.65 7.19
N LEU A 19 -55.85 -18.77 6.28
CA LEU A 19 -54.51 -18.84 5.71
C LEU A 19 -53.52 -18.40 6.78
N LEU A 20 -53.02 -19.37 7.55
CA LEU A 20 -51.83 -19.19 8.37
C LEU A 20 -50.62 -19.03 7.44
N VAL A 21 -49.93 -17.93 7.69
CA VAL A 21 -48.76 -17.40 7.00
C VAL A 21 -47.55 -18.33 7.15
N ALA A 22 -46.85 -18.59 6.06
CA ALA A 22 -45.42 -18.88 6.06
C ALA A 22 -44.73 -17.90 5.11
N GLY A 23 -44.75 -16.62 5.47
CA GLY A 23 -43.85 -15.64 4.92
C GLY A 23 -42.48 -15.93 5.52
N ALA A 24 -41.55 -16.45 4.71
CA ALA A 24 -40.15 -16.50 5.06
C ALA A 24 -39.61 -15.06 5.10
N ALA A 25 -39.81 -14.38 6.23
CA ALA A 25 -38.99 -13.25 6.60
C ALA A 25 -37.62 -13.83 6.95
N ALA A 26 -36.64 -13.65 6.06
CA ALA A 26 -35.24 -13.87 6.41
C ALA A 26 -34.86 -12.81 7.44
N THR A 27 -34.96 -13.17 8.72
CA THR A 27 -34.45 -12.40 9.84
C THR A 27 -32.94 -12.42 9.76
N ASP A 28 -32.35 -11.26 9.47
CA ASP A 28 -30.91 -11.03 9.53
C ASP A 28 -30.37 -11.40 10.93
N GLN A 29 -29.41 -12.32 10.94
CA GLN A 29 -28.63 -12.62 12.14
C GLN A 29 -27.59 -11.51 12.31
N ILE A 30 -27.94 -10.50 13.11
CA ILE A 30 -26.98 -9.56 13.68
C ILE A 30 -26.61 -10.13 15.06
N PHE A 31 -25.38 -10.60 15.21
CA PHE A 31 -24.51 -10.56 16.38
C PHE A 31 -23.45 -11.67 16.27
N THR A 32 -22.32 -11.34 15.63
CA THR A 32 -21.07 -12.03 15.89
C THR A 32 -20.06 -11.02 16.43
N THR A 33 -19.83 -11.11 17.74
CA THR A 33 -18.52 -11.03 18.40
C THR A 33 -17.48 -10.09 17.75
N SER A 34 -17.31 -8.93 18.38
CA SER A 34 -16.03 -8.31 18.72
C SER A 34 -14.79 -8.88 18.04
N GLY A 35 -14.39 -8.23 16.96
CA GLY A 35 -13.11 -8.47 16.30
C GLY A 35 -12.91 -7.39 15.26
N VAL A 36 -12.33 -6.26 15.66
CA VAL A 36 -11.80 -5.27 14.72
C VAL A 36 -10.86 -6.02 13.77
N PRO A 37 -11.16 -6.13 12.46
CA PRO A 37 -10.17 -6.61 11.53
C PRO A 37 -9.22 -5.43 11.33
N PHE A 38 -8.21 -5.34 12.18
CA PHE A 38 -7.00 -4.62 11.84
C PHE A 38 -6.58 -5.09 10.45
N GLY A 39 -6.40 -4.13 9.54
CA GLY A 39 -6.16 -4.36 8.12
C GLY A 39 -5.21 -5.52 7.89
N LYS A 40 -5.70 -6.58 7.27
CA LYS A 40 -4.92 -7.76 6.86
C LYS A 40 -4.01 -7.47 5.65
N ASN A 41 -3.54 -6.23 5.48
CA ASN A 41 -2.55 -5.87 4.46
C ASN A 41 -1.12 -5.80 5.02
N SER A 42 -0.89 -6.22 6.27
CA SER A 42 0.42 -6.21 6.93
C SER A 42 0.85 -7.59 7.41
N ARG A 43 0.65 -8.64 6.61
CA ARG A 43 1.17 -10.00 6.92
C ARG A 43 2.20 -10.52 5.93
N GLU A 44 2.47 -9.80 4.85
CA GLU A 44 3.68 -10.05 4.07
C GLU A 44 4.84 -9.37 4.78
N PRO A 45 5.85 -10.11 5.24
CA PRO A 45 6.98 -9.50 5.92
C PRO A 45 7.71 -8.60 4.91
N ARG A 46 8.03 -7.37 5.34
CA ARG A 46 8.80 -6.41 4.54
C ARG A 46 10.20 -6.96 4.20
N TYR A 47 10.68 -7.93 4.99
CA TYR A 47 11.94 -8.62 4.80
C TYR A 47 11.72 -10.12 4.62
N ARG A 48 12.49 -10.74 3.73
CA ARG A 48 12.59 -12.19 3.58
C ARG A 48 14.02 -12.63 3.88
N VAL A 49 14.19 -13.58 4.80
CA VAL A 49 15.50 -14.11 5.15
C VAL A 49 15.82 -15.29 4.23
N GLU A 50 17.01 -15.28 3.62
CA GLU A 50 17.54 -16.37 2.82
C GLU A 50 18.84 -16.88 3.44
N PHE A 51 18.89 -18.19 3.70
CA PHE A 51 20.04 -18.86 4.28
C PHE A 51 20.89 -19.47 3.17
N HIS A 52 22.20 -19.23 3.25
CA HIS A 52 23.19 -19.70 2.31
C HIS A 52 24.16 -20.66 3.00
N PRO A 53 24.35 -21.87 2.45
CA PRO A 53 25.28 -22.84 3.00
C PRO A 53 26.74 -22.43 2.72
N VAL A 54 27.67 -23.06 3.44
CA VAL A 54 29.11 -22.75 3.37
C VAL A 54 29.69 -22.90 1.95
N ASP A 55 29.17 -23.83 1.15
CA ASP A 55 29.61 -24.10 -0.22
C ASP A 55 29.10 -23.09 -1.25
N SER A 56 28.09 -22.28 -0.90
CA SER A 56 27.49 -21.27 -1.78
C SER A 56 27.11 -20.00 -1.01
N PRO A 57 28.08 -19.26 -0.44
CA PRO A 57 27.80 -18.08 0.36
C PRO A 57 27.31 -16.89 -0.48
N TYR A 58 26.47 -16.06 0.11
CA TYR A 58 26.18 -14.73 -0.43
C TYR A 58 27.38 -13.80 -0.24
N HIS A 59 27.71 -13.03 -1.26
CA HIS A 59 28.83 -12.11 -1.23
C HIS A 59 28.29 -10.67 -1.12
N PRO A 60 28.43 -10.00 0.03
CA PRO A 60 27.91 -8.64 0.22
C PRO A 60 28.65 -7.62 -0.64
N GLU A 61 27.94 -6.54 -1.01
CA GLU A 61 28.56 -5.37 -1.63
C GLU A 61 29.37 -4.57 -0.59
N ASN A 62 30.33 -3.76 -1.07
CA ASN A 62 31.20 -2.98 -0.18
C ASN A 62 30.39 -2.05 0.75
N GLY A 63 30.51 -2.25 2.06
CA GLY A 63 29.87 -1.43 3.08
C GLY A 63 28.51 -1.93 3.57
N GLN A 64 28.08 -3.13 3.18
CA GLN A 64 26.86 -3.76 3.70
C GLN A 64 27.03 -4.18 5.17
N GLU A 65 26.11 -3.75 6.04
CA GLU A 65 26.13 -4.07 7.48
C GLU A 65 25.78 -5.54 7.72
N SER A 66 26.48 -6.17 8.67
CA SER A 66 26.31 -7.58 9.01
C SER A 66 26.12 -7.79 10.50
N GLU A 67 25.21 -8.69 10.87
CA GLU A 67 24.89 -9.07 12.25
C GLU A 67 25.07 -10.59 12.43
N PRO A 68 25.79 -11.05 13.48
CA PRO A 68 25.90 -12.46 13.79
C PRO A 68 24.60 -12.96 14.45
N MET A 69 24.11 -14.11 14.00
CA MET A 69 22.87 -14.73 14.50
C MET A 69 23.11 -16.21 14.81
N THR A 70 22.39 -16.73 15.80
CA THR A 70 22.41 -18.16 16.13
C THR A 70 21.00 -18.70 16.07
N ASP A 71 20.80 -19.81 15.36
CA ASP A 71 19.48 -20.46 15.30
C ASP A 71 19.21 -21.31 16.56
N HIS A 72 18.01 -21.88 16.63
CA HIS A 72 17.61 -22.75 17.76
C HIS A 72 18.46 -24.03 17.86
N GLU A 73 19.10 -24.45 16.78
CA GLU A 73 19.93 -25.65 16.71
C GLU A 73 21.40 -25.35 17.06
N GLY A 74 21.74 -24.08 17.31
CA GLY A 74 23.09 -23.64 17.65
C GLY A 74 23.98 -23.33 16.45
N ARG A 75 23.45 -23.36 15.21
CA ARG A 75 24.19 -22.97 14.01
C ARG A 75 24.39 -21.47 13.98
N GLN A 76 25.59 -21.06 13.63
CA GLN A 76 25.98 -19.65 13.55
C GLN A 76 25.85 -19.15 12.12
N TYR A 77 25.29 -17.96 11.99
CA TYR A 77 25.10 -17.28 10.72
C TYR A 77 25.65 -15.86 10.80
N THR A 78 26.19 -15.37 9.69
CA THR A 78 26.46 -13.94 9.49
C THR A 78 25.42 -13.41 8.52
N CYS A 79 24.52 -12.55 9.01
CA CYS A 79 23.38 -12.04 8.25
C CYS A 79 23.62 -10.61 7.79
N TYR A 80 23.50 -10.37 6.48
CA TYR A 80 23.71 -9.08 5.84
C TYR A 80 22.38 -8.36 5.69
N LEU A 81 22.28 -7.18 6.29
CA LEU A 81 21.09 -6.34 6.23
C LEU A 81 21.03 -5.63 4.87
N PRO A 82 19.82 -5.46 4.29
CA PRO A 82 19.65 -4.68 3.08
C PRO A 82 20.10 -3.24 3.33
N VAL A 83 20.92 -2.70 2.45
CA VAL A 83 21.28 -1.28 2.47
C VAL A 83 20.01 -0.49 2.14
N GLU A 84 19.50 0.29 3.09
CA GLU A 84 18.43 1.23 2.79
C GLU A 84 18.96 2.22 1.75
N GLU A 85 18.45 2.13 0.52
CA GLU A 85 18.79 3.06 -0.56
C GLU A 85 18.27 4.46 -0.23
N THR A 86 18.96 5.17 0.66
CA THR A 86 18.81 6.60 0.82
C THR A 86 19.51 7.26 -0.38
N LYS A 87 18.72 7.53 -1.42
CA LYS A 87 18.94 8.56 -2.45
C LYS A 87 20.31 8.59 -3.17
N THR A 88 20.94 7.45 -3.45
CA THR A 88 22.21 7.47 -4.21
C THR A 88 22.34 6.36 -5.25
N MET A 89 21.43 6.30 -6.21
CA MET A 89 21.73 5.73 -7.53
C MET A 89 21.67 6.84 -8.58
N LYS A 90 22.78 7.58 -8.70
CA LYS A 90 23.10 8.21 -9.98
C LYS A 90 23.44 7.06 -10.93
N SER A 91 22.63 6.91 -11.96
CA SER A 91 22.79 5.99 -13.09
C SER A 91 24.25 5.80 -13.47
N ILE A 92 24.78 4.60 -13.23
CA ILE A 92 25.96 4.09 -13.94
C ILE A 92 25.41 3.13 -14.98
N VAL A 93 25.27 3.63 -16.20
CA VAL A 93 25.03 2.80 -17.39
C VAL A 93 26.34 2.10 -17.74
N PRO A 94 26.41 0.75 -17.78
CA PRO A 94 27.49 0.07 -18.46
C PRO A 94 27.25 0.20 -19.97
N GLN A 95 28.07 1.00 -20.65
CA GLN A 95 28.12 0.99 -22.10
C GLN A 95 28.76 -0.31 -22.59
N ASN A 96 28.10 -0.93 -23.56
CA ASN A 96 28.51 -2.07 -24.41
C ASN A 96 28.16 -3.49 -23.92
N ALA A 97 27.06 -4.03 -24.44
CA ALA A 97 27.08 -5.27 -25.24
C ALA A 97 25.73 -5.50 -25.95
N THR A 98 25.78 -5.46 -27.29
CA THR A 98 25.04 -6.28 -28.27
C THR A 98 23.51 -6.45 -28.16
N ASN A 99 22.84 -5.83 -29.13
CA ASN A 99 21.47 -6.06 -29.59
C ASN A 99 20.98 -7.51 -29.46
N VAL A 100 20.05 -7.75 -28.54
CA VAL A 100 19.01 -8.76 -28.70
C VAL A 100 17.68 -8.03 -28.60
N ILE A 101 17.03 -7.91 -29.75
CA ILE A 101 15.68 -7.37 -29.92
C ILE A 101 14.75 -8.35 -29.21
N ILE A 102 14.30 -8.00 -28.00
CA ILE A 102 13.15 -8.69 -27.40
C ILE A 102 11.90 -8.06 -28.02
N GLU A 103 11.21 -8.89 -28.77
CA GLU A 103 10.01 -8.62 -29.52
C GLU A 103 8.91 -7.99 -28.66
N SER A 104 8.45 -6.83 -29.10
CA SER A 104 7.10 -6.28 -28.90
C SER A 104 6.39 -6.70 -27.61
N GLU A 105 6.71 -6.05 -26.51
CA GLU A 105 5.67 -5.81 -25.51
C GLU A 105 4.57 -5.02 -26.23
N ARG A 106 3.43 -5.68 -26.45
CA ARG A 106 2.20 -5.00 -26.82
C ARG A 106 2.01 -3.93 -25.76
N LYS A 107 2.26 -2.66 -26.11
CA LYS A 107 1.81 -1.49 -25.36
C LYS A 107 0.28 -1.53 -25.34
N VAL A 108 -0.28 -2.42 -24.51
CA VAL A 108 -1.64 -2.30 -24.03
C VAL A 108 -1.59 -1.02 -23.22
N LYS A 109 -2.17 0.06 -23.75
CA LYS A 109 -2.32 1.29 -23.00
C LYS A 109 -2.96 0.92 -21.66
N PRO A 110 -2.37 1.30 -20.52
CA PRO A 110 -2.98 1.05 -19.23
C PRO A 110 -4.40 1.62 -19.27
N LYS A 111 -5.38 0.88 -18.75
CA LYS A 111 -6.76 1.36 -18.69
C LYS A 111 -6.82 2.64 -17.88
N GLU A 112 -7.62 3.59 -18.34
CA GLU A 112 -7.82 4.85 -17.63
C GLU A 112 -8.40 4.57 -16.23
N PRO A 113 -8.01 5.35 -15.21
CA PRO A 113 -8.43 5.10 -13.82
C PRO A 113 -9.96 5.12 -13.67
N ASP A 114 -10.65 6.03 -14.36
CA ASP A 114 -12.10 6.13 -14.33
C ASP A 114 -12.78 4.90 -14.96
N GLU A 115 -12.23 4.34 -16.05
CA GLU A 115 -12.75 3.09 -16.64
C GLU A 115 -12.67 1.92 -15.66
N LEU A 116 -11.60 1.88 -14.85
CA LEU A 116 -11.42 0.84 -13.83
C LEU A 116 -12.39 0.99 -12.66
N LEU A 117 -12.75 2.22 -12.33
CA LEU A 117 -13.62 2.57 -11.21
C LEU A 117 -15.11 2.58 -11.58
N GLU A 118 -15.48 2.56 -12.86
CA GLU A 118 -16.89 2.52 -13.32
C GLU A 118 -17.70 1.36 -12.70
N VAL A 119 -17.03 0.25 -12.33
CA VAL A 119 -17.66 -0.88 -11.62
C VAL A 119 -18.26 -0.48 -10.26
N LEU A 120 -17.78 0.61 -9.66
CA LEU A 120 -18.25 1.14 -8.39
C LEU A 120 -19.50 2.01 -8.51
N LYS A 121 -19.95 2.31 -9.73
CA LYS A 121 -21.14 3.12 -9.97
C LYS A 121 -22.36 2.53 -9.27
N ASP A 122 -23.13 3.43 -8.66
CA ASP A 122 -24.30 3.11 -7.82
C ASP A 122 -23.99 2.25 -6.59
N GLN A 123 -22.71 2.06 -6.23
CA GLN A 123 -22.29 1.39 -4.99
C GLN A 123 -21.97 2.43 -3.91
N CYS A 124 -22.43 2.14 -2.70
CA CYS A 124 -22.14 2.92 -1.51
C CYS A 124 -21.28 2.12 -0.53
N PHE A 125 -20.30 2.80 0.05
CA PHE A 125 -19.34 2.26 1.01
C PHE A 125 -19.51 2.95 2.34
N TYR A 126 -19.36 2.18 3.41
CA TYR A 126 -19.63 2.64 4.76
C TYR A 126 -18.39 2.53 5.64
N ARG A 127 -18.23 3.50 6.55
CA ARG A 127 -17.20 3.46 7.59
C ARG A 127 -17.73 4.06 8.88
N HIS A 128 -17.52 3.35 9.98
CA HIS A 128 -17.83 3.84 11.31
C HIS A 128 -16.56 4.26 12.02
N GLU A 129 -16.54 5.46 12.58
CA GLU A 129 -15.39 6.03 13.30
C GLU A 129 -15.85 6.82 14.52
N GLY A 130 -15.88 6.13 15.67
CA GLY A 130 -16.30 6.69 16.94
C GLY A 130 -17.77 7.12 16.91
N TRP A 131 -18.01 8.42 17.07
CA TRP A 131 -19.36 8.99 17.06
C TRP A 131 -19.99 9.04 15.65
N TRP A 132 -19.17 9.07 14.61
CA TRP A 132 -19.65 9.32 13.24
C TRP A 132 -19.68 8.04 12.40
N SER A 133 -20.68 7.94 11.53
CA SER A 133 -20.72 6.99 10.43
C SER A 133 -20.68 7.75 9.11
N TYR A 134 -19.92 7.25 8.16
CA TYR A 134 -19.72 7.85 6.86
C TYR A 134 -20.26 6.94 5.77
N GLU A 135 -20.98 7.51 4.83
CA GLU A 135 -21.47 6.86 3.61
C GLU A 135 -20.84 7.58 2.41
N PHE A 136 -20.17 6.83 1.55
CA PHE A 136 -19.59 7.30 0.30
C PHE A 136 -20.23 6.54 -0.87
N CYS A 137 -21.01 7.22 -1.70
CA CYS A 137 -21.55 6.65 -2.93
C CYS A 137 -20.76 7.16 -4.14
N TYR A 138 -20.22 6.26 -4.96
CA TYR A 138 -19.44 6.65 -6.13
C TYR A 138 -20.31 7.38 -7.16
N TYR A 139 -19.85 8.54 -7.65
CA TYR A 139 -20.63 9.51 -8.45
C TYR A 139 -21.91 10.05 -7.80
N GLY A 140 -22.10 9.77 -6.51
CA GLY A 140 -23.22 10.28 -5.73
C GLY A 140 -22.75 11.36 -4.77
N LYS A 141 -23.00 11.14 -3.48
CA LYS A 141 -22.65 12.07 -2.41
C LYS A 141 -21.96 11.36 -1.26
N ILE A 142 -21.33 12.18 -0.43
CA ILE A 142 -20.68 11.76 0.80
C ILE A 142 -21.50 12.27 1.97
N ARG A 143 -21.87 11.40 2.88
CA ARG A 143 -22.65 11.76 4.07
C ARG A 143 -21.88 11.39 5.33
N GLN A 144 -22.00 12.24 6.33
CA GLN A 144 -21.63 11.98 7.70
C GLN A 144 -22.93 11.95 8.51
N VAL A 145 -23.18 10.83 9.17
CA VAL A 145 -24.40 10.62 9.97
C VAL A 145 -24.04 10.13 11.37
N HIS A 146 -24.76 10.61 12.36
CA HIS A 146 -24.76 10.03 13.69
C HIS A 146 -26.11 9.33 13.92
N VAL A 147 -26.03 8.07 14.34
CA VAL A 147 -27.18 7.17 14.50
C VAL A 147 -27.28 6.76 15.96
N GLU A 148 -28.45 6.98 16.56
CA GLU A 148 -28.78 6.56 17.91
C GLU A 148 -30.13 5.82 17.89
N ASN A 149 -30.20 4.63 18.53
CA ASN A 149 -31.39 3.77 18.52
C ASN A 149 -31.96 3.52 17.11
N GLU A 150 -31.09 3.23 16.14
CA GLU A 150 -31.42 3.00 14.72
C GLU A 150 -32.04 4.20 14.00
N LYS A 151 -31.99 5.40 14.60
CA LYS A 151 -32.46 6.65 13.99
C LYS A 151 -31.29 7.58 13.70
N VAL A 152 -31.26 8.12 12.49
CA VAL A 152 -30.33 9.20 12.13
C VAL A 152 -30.77 10.45 12.90
N ILE A 153 -29.96 10.88 13.87
CA ILE A 153 -30.25 12.07 14.67
C ILE A 153 -29.47 13.30 14.19
N GLN A 154 -28.40 13.09 13.43
CA GLN A 154 -27.63 14.17 12.80
C GLN A 154 -27.09 13.72 11.46
N GLU A 155 -27.15 14.60 10.46
CA GLU A 155 -26.69 14.35 9.10
C GLU A 155 -26.03 15.60 8.50
N TYR A 156 -24.88 15.40 7.86
CA TYR A 156 -24.19 16.38 7.04
C TYR A 156 -23.79 15.75 5.71
N VAL A 157 -23.96 16.50 4.62
CA VAL A 157 -23.40 16.17 3.31
C VAL A 157 -22.01 16.78 3.24
N LEU A 158 -20.99 15.96 3.02
CA LEU A 158 -19.59 16.40 2.91
C LEU A 158 -19.19 16.78 1.47
N GLY A 159 -20.09 16.52 0.52
CA GLY A 159 -20.00 16.94 -0.87
C GLY A 159 -20.79 16.01 -1.79
N GLU A 160 -21.08 16.48 -2.99
CA GLU A 160 -21.65 15.75 -4.12
C GLU A 160 -20.64 15.73 -5.26
N TYR A 161 -20.61 14.65 -6.04
CA TYR A 161 -19.62 14.49 -7.10
C TYR A 161 -19.70 15.63 -8.10
N ASP A 162 -18.56 16.27 -8.35
CA ASP A 162 -18.44 17.42 -9.23
C ASP A 162 -17.46 17.09 -10.37
N PRO A 163 -17.97 16.79 -11.58
CA PRO A 163 -17.13 16.42 -12.71
C PRO A 163 -16.25 17.60 -13.16
N ASP A 164 -16.80 18.82 -13.21
CA ASP A 164 -16.06 20.00 -13.67
C ASP A 164 -14.91 20.34 -12.69
N ALA A 165 -15.15 20.25 -11.38
CA ALA A 165 -14.11 20.45 -10.38
C ALA A 165 -13.07 19.31 -10.38
N THR A 166 -13.49 18.08 -10.71
CA THR A 166 -12.57 16.95 -10.86
C THR A 166 -11.64 17.15 -12.06
N ASP A 167 -12.19 17.54 -13.21
CA ASP A 167 -11.41 17.82 -14.42
C ASP A 167 -10.45 19.00 -14.20
N ALA A 168 -10.92 20.09 -13.58
CA ALA A 168 -10.08 21.23 -13.22
C ALA A 168 -8.95 20.85 -12.25
N TYR A 169 -9.19 19.91 -11.32
CA TYR A 169 -8.16 19.40 -10.43
C TYR A 169 -7.09 18.64 -11.22
N HIS A 170 -7.48 17.78 -12.15
CA HIS A 170 -6.56 17.02 -12.99
C HIS A 170 -5.76 17.92 -13.94
N ASP A 171 -6.36 18.95 -14.52
CA ASP A 171 -5.69 19.92 -15.38
C ASP A 171 -4.62 20.72 -14.62
N ASN A 172 -4.95 21.18 -13.40
CA ASN A 172 -4.01 21.94 -12.58
C ASN A 172 -2.81 21.05 -12.17
N HIS A 173 -3.06 19.81 -11.77
CA HIS A 173 -2.02 18.89 -11.30
C HIS A 173 -1.22 18.21 -12.41
N THR A 174 -1.73 18.16 -13.64
CA THR A 174 -0.92 17.77 -14.81
C THR A 174 0.04 18.90 -15.20
N SER A 175 -0.33 20.16 -14.99
CA SER A 175 0.53 21.32 -15.29
C SER A 175 1.70 21.52 -14.31
N GLU A 176 1.57 21.11 -13.05
CA GLU A 176 2.69 21.09 -12.08
C GLU A 176 3.77 20.04 -12.40
N SER A 177 3.48 19.10 -13.31
CA SER A 177 4.41 18.04 -13.72
C SER A 177 5.25 18.34 -14.97
N ALA A 178 5.07 19.54 -15.55
CA ALA A 178 5.73 19.93 -16.81
C ALA A 178 7.07 20.67 -16.63
N ASP A 179 7.42 21.12 -15.42
CA ASP A 179 8.63 21.92 -15.15
C ASP A 179 9.67 21.24 -14.22
N GLU A 180 9.45 20.00 -13.77
CA GLU A 180 10.49 19.20 -13.09
C GLU A 180 10.84 17.95 -13.89
N ASP A 181 11.77 18.13 -14.82
CA ASP A 181 12.51 17.06 -15.49
C ASP A 181 13.23 16.22 -14.42
N HIS A 182 12.93 14.91 -14.41
CA HIS A 182 13.58 13.86 -13.61
C HIS A 182 13.18 13.64 -12.13
N VAL A 183 11.90 13.51 -11.80
CA VAL A 183 11.36 12.40 -10.98
C VAL A 183 9.89 12.25 -11.36
N LYS A 184 9.49 11.17 -12.04
CA LYS A 184 8.06 10.81 -12.07
C LYS A 184 7.66 10.60 -10.62
N ASP A 185 6.91 11.55 -10.07
CA ASP A 185 6.59 11.61 -8.66
C ASP A 185 5.92 10.30 -8.21
N THR A 186 6.74 9.43 -7.62
CA THR A 186 6.29 8.22 -6.96
C THR A 186 5.37 8.54 -5.76
N SER A 187 5.18 9.82 -5.40
CA SER A 187 4.38 10.24 -4.25
C SER A 187 2.88 10.27 -4.48
N LYS A 188 2.37 10.30 -5.72
CA LYS A 188 0.91 10.32 -5.99
C LYS A 188 0.41 9.06 -6.69
N ARG A 189 0.49 7.90 -6.03
CA ARG A 189 -0.16 6.65 -6.47
C ARG A 189 -1.65 6.61 -6.11
N TYR A 190 -2.39 7.66 -6.44
CA TYR A 190 -3.84 7.73 -6.22
C TYR A 190 -4.55 8.52 -7.31
N HIS A 191 -5.78 8.14 -7.61
CA HIS A 191 -6.68 8.87 -8.52
C HIS A 191 -7.60 9.77 -7.70
N VAL A 192 -7.93 10.97 -8.18
CA VAL A 192 -8.70 11.95 -7.40
C VAL A 192 -10.06 12.19 -8.03
N HIS A 193 -11.10 12.22 -7.19
CA HIS A 193 -12.38 12.85 -7.52
C HIS A 193 -12.67 13.97 -6.52
N VAL A 194 -13.30 15.03 -7.00
CA VAL A 194 -13.68 16.18 -6.21
C VAL A 194 -15.18 16.15 -5.93
N TYR A 195 -15.56 16.40 -4.67
CA TYR A 195 -16.94 16.46 -4.21
C TYR A 195 -17.20 17.84 -3.57
N THR A 196 -18.10 18.62 -4.16
CA THR A 196 -18.38 20.02 -3.76
C THR A 196 -19.83 20.16 -3.27
N ASN A 197 -20.30 21.38 -3.01
CA ASN A 197 -21.72 21.65 -2.69
C ASN A 197 -22.28 20.86 -1.50
N GLY A 198 -21.44 20.55 -0.50
CA GLY A 198 -21.90 19.93 0.74
C GLY A 198 -22.75 20.87 1.60
N THR A 199 -23.24 20.36 2.74
CA THR A 199 -23.96 21.17 3.72
C THR A 199 -23.11 22.36 4.16
N VAL A 200 -23.72 23.54 4.22
CA VAL A 200 -23.04 24.78 4.65
C VAL A 200 -22.42 24.61 6.03
N CYS A 201 -21.14 24.95 6.14
CA CYS A 201 -20.39 24.89 7.39
C CYS A 201 -20.85 26.02 8.33
N ASP A 202 -21.21 25.68 9.55
CA ASP A 202 -21.56 26.62 10.62
C ASP A 202 -20.39 27.46 11.12
N LEU A 203 -19.16 26.99 10.91
CA LEU A 203 -17.94 27.68 11.33
C LEU A 203 -17.40 28.67 10.29
N THR A 204 -17.60 28.38 9.00
CA THR A 204 -16.98 29.14 7.90
C THR A 204 -17.99 29.74 6.93
N ASP A 205 -19.27 29.39 7.03
CA ASP A 205 -20.34 29.72 6.09
C ASP A 205 -20.09 29.28 4.63
N ILE A 206 -19.14 28.38 4.42
CA ILE A 206 -18.79 27.82 3.10
C ILE A 206 -19.33 26.38 3.02
N PRO A 207 -19.87 25.93 1.87
CA PRO A 207 -20.23 24.52 1.65
C PRO A 207 -19.08 23.57 1.96
N ARG A 208 -19.36 22.47 2.64
CA ARG A 208 -18.38 21.40 2.87
C ARG A 208 -17.84 20.86 1.54
N TYR A 209 -16.56 20.52 1.55
CA TYR A 209 -15.80 20.07 0.38
C TYR A 209 -15.01 18.82 0.73
N THR A 210 -14.96 17.85 -0.20
CA THR A 210 -14.17 16.63 -0.02
C THR A 210 -13.35 16.28 -1.26
N GLU A 211 -12.06 16.00 -1.04
CA GLU A 211 -11.19 15.35 -2.03
C GLU A 211 -11.19 13.84 -1.76
N VAL A 212 -11.64 13.04 -2.73
CA VAL A 212 -11.66 11.59 -2.64
C VAL A 212 -10.46 11.01 -3.39
N ARG A 213 -9.58 10.32 -2.67
CA ARG A 213 -8.39 9.65 -3.20
C ARG A 213 -8.62 8.16 -3.31
N PHE A 214 -8.59 7.62 -4.52
CA PHE A 214 -8.65 6.19 -4.77
C PHE A 214 -7.24 5.62 -4.85
N VAL A 215 -6.96 4.60 -4.04
CA VAL A 215 -5.67 3.91 -4.00
C VAL A 215 -5.85 2.44 -4.38
N CYS A 216 -4.86 1.87 -5.08
CA CYS A 216 -4.82 0.42 -5.32
C CYS A 216 -4.62 -0.31 -3.98
N SER A 217 -5.54 -1.22 -3.65
CA SER A 217 -5.40 -2.15 -2.53
C SER A 217 -6.36 -3.32 -2.72
N GLU A 218 -5.90 -4.51 -2.37
CA GLU A 218 -6.68 -5.76 -2.42
C GLU A 218 -7.08 -6.19 -0.99
N PRO A 219 -8.15 -7.00 -0.80
CA PRO A 219 -8.99 -7.63 -1.83
C PRO A 219 -10.35 -6.94 -2.10
N THR A 220 -10.75 -5.97 -1.28
CA THR A 220 -12.10 -5.39 -1.31
C THR A 220 -12.07 -3.87 -1.37
N VAL A 221 -13.13 -3.27 -1.91
CA VAL A 221 -13.30 -1.83 -1.92
C VAL A 221 -13.78 -1.36 -0.54
N LEU A 222 -13.10 -0.38 0.06
CA LEU A 222 -13.47 0.17 1.37
C LEU A 222 -12.96 1.60 1.57
N ILE A 223 -13.59 2.33 2.49
CA ILE A 223 -13.07 3.62 2.97
C ILE A 223 -11.97 3.34 4.00
N SER A 224 -10.71 3.60 3.63
CA SER A 224 -9.57 3.34 4.50
C SER A 224 -9.33 4.47 5.50
N SER A 225 -9.67 5.71 5.14
CA SER A 225 -9.44 6.90 5.95
C SER A 225 -10.43 8.00 5.58
N ILE A 226 -10.86 8.77 6.57
CA ILE A 226 -11.48 10.08 6.39
C ILE A 226 -10.82 11.06 7.35
N LYS A 227 -10.37 12.20 6.84
CA LYS A 227 -9.68 13.22 7.64
C LYS A 227 -10.21 14.60 7.31
N GLU A 228 -10.54 15.38 8.33
CA GLU A 228 -10.80 16.80 8.19
C GLU A 228 -9.45 17.54 8.24
N ILE A 229 -8.93 17.94 7.08
CA ILE A 229 -7.61 18.57 6.96
C ILE A 229 -7.62 20.05 7.37
N SER A 230 -8.81 20.67 7.32
CA SER A 230 -9.12 21.99 7.84
C SER A 230 -10.63 22.08 8.02
N SER A 231 -11.14 23.05 8.78
CA SER A 231 -12.57 23.19 9.07
C SER A 231 -13.45 23.01 7.82
N CYS A 232 -14.31 21.98 7.83
CA CYS A 232 -15.24 21.62 6.76
C CYS A 232 -14.62 21.24 5.40
N LYS A 233 -13.32 20.91 5.37
CA LYS A 233 -12.63 20.33 4.21
C LYS A 233 -12.07 18.96 4.55
N TYR A 234 -12.44 17.97 3.76
CA TYR A 234 -12.13 16.57 4.03
C TYR A 234 -11.27 15.95 2.95
N VAL A 235 -10.47 14.96 3.36
CA VAL A 235 -9.80 14.02 2.45
C VAL A 235 -10.30 12.62 2.80
N LEU A 236 -11.02 12.01 1.86
CA LEU A 236 -11.48 10.63 1.93
C LEU A 236 -10.49 9.76 1.17
N THR A 237 -10.07 8.62 1.71
CA THR A 237 -9.26 7.63 0.98
C THR A 237 -10.05 6.34 0.82
N VAL A 238 -10.20 5.91 -0.43
CA VAL A 238 -10.92 4.71 -0.82
C VAL A 238 -9.92 3.73 -1.42
N GLN A 239 -9.85 2.55 -0.82
CA GLN A 239 -9.09 1.42 -1.37
C GLN A 239 -9.92 0.73 -2.43
N SER A 240 -9.34 0.45 -3.60
CA SER A 240 -10.00 -0.26 -4.69
C SER A 240 -9.06 -1.27 -5.38
N PRO A 241 -9.43 -2.56 -5.44
CA PRO A 241 -8.65 -3.56 -6.18
C PRO A 241 -8.64 -3.31 -7.69
N MET A 242 -9.66 -2.63 -8.22
CA MET A 242 -9.75 -2.40 -9.67
C MET A 242 -8.65 -1.48 -10.19
N LEU A 243 -8.21 -0.50 -9.38
CA LEU A 243 -7.08 0.37 -9.73
C LEU A 243 -5.75 -0.36 -9.81
N CYS A 244 -5.60 -1.50 -9.13
CA CYS A 244 -4.39 -2.31 -9.22
C CYS A 244 -4.15 -2.89 -10.62
N LYS A 245 -5.15 -2.89 -11.51
CA LYS A 245 -4.99 -3.27 -12.93
C LYS A 245 -4.17 -2.26 -13.73
N ASN A 246 -4.01 -1.03 -13.22
CA ASN A 246 -3.16 -0.03 -13.82
C ASN A 246 -1.82 0.05 -13.05
N PRO A 247 -0.67 -0.21 -13.71
CA PRO A 247 0.65 -0.21 -13.08
C PRO A 247 1.03 1.11 -12.38
N LEU A 248 0.45 2.24 -12.78
CA LEU A 248 0.73 3.55 -12.17
C LEU A 248 0.28 3.63 -10.71
N PHE A 249 -0.73 2.85 -10.31
CA PHE A 249 -1.27 2.86 -8.95
C PHE A 249 -0.75 1.72 -8.09
N GLN A 250 -0.08 0.72 -8.68
CA GLN A 250 0.46 -0.40 -7.92
C GLN A 250 1.53 0.11 -6.95
N GLN A 251 1.31 -0.14 -5.66
CA GLN A 251 2.35 0.09 -4.66
C GLN A 251 3.47 -0.92 -4.91
N GLU A 252 4.70 -0.44 -5.07
CA GLU A 252 5.87 -1.30 -5.14
C GLU A 252 6.01 -2.03 -3.80
N LYS A 253 5.61 -3.30 -3.76
CA LYS A 253 5.89 -4.18 -2.62
C LYS A 253 7.37 -4.52 -2.68
N ARG A 254 8.23 -3.62 -2.19
CA ARG A 254 9.64 -3.91 -2.01
C ARG A 254 9.77 -4.92 -0.87
N THR A 255 9.95 -6.18 -1.22
CA THR A 255 10.45 -7.19 -0.29
C THR A 255 11.96 -7.08 -0.27
N PHE A 256 12.51 -6.71 0.87
CA PHE A 256 13.95 -6.67 1.06
C PHE A 256 14.45 -8.06 1.47
N PHE A 257 15.63 -8.46 1.01
CA PHE A 257 16.21 -9.75 1.35
C PHE A 257 17.31 -9.56 2.40
N ILE A 258 17.26 -10.36 3.47
CA ILE A 258 18.36 -10.49 4.44
C ILE A 258 19.05 -11.81 4.09
N HIS A 259 20.32 -11.74 3.69
CA HIS A 259 21.08 -12.94 3.32
C HIS A 259 21.93 -13.37 4.50
N CYS A 260 21.81 -14.63 4.92
CA CYS A 260 22.51 -15.20 6.08
C CYS A 260 23.43 -16.32 5.64
N ASN A 261 24.75 -16.12 5.74
CA ASN A 261 25.73 -17.15 5.44
C ASN A 261 25.99 -18.03 6.66
N GLU A 262 25.91 -19.34 6.50
CA GLU A 262 26.31 -20.29 7.53
C GLU A 262 27.82 -20.18 7.81
N SER A 263 28.17 -20.16 9.10
CA SER A 263 29.56 -20.17 9.55
C SER A 263 29.96 -21.60 9.89
N LEU A 264 31.16 -22.00 9.46
CA LEU A 264 31.71 -23.29 9.87
C LEU A 264 31.95 -23.28 11.38
N PRO A 265 31.56 -24.34 12.11
CA PRO A 265 32.01 -24.51 13.48
C PRO A 265 33.54 -24.55 13.49
N GLU A 266 34.14 -23.90 14.48
CA GLU A 266 35.58 -23.65 14.62
C GLU A 266 36.46 -24.92 14.72
N ALA A 267 35.88 -26.11 14.51
CA ALA A 267 36.52 -27.40 14.49
C ALA A 267 36.99 -27.87 13.10
N GLU A 268 36.64 -27.18 12.01
CA GLU A 268 36.98 -27.60 10.63
C GLU A 268 37.66 -26.50 9.79
N ALA A 269 38.26 -25.49 10.42
CA ALA A 269 39.25 -24.65 9.73
C ALA A 269 40.58 -25.42 9.62
N GLU A 270 40.75 -26.18 8.54
CA GLU A 270 42.05 -26.74 8.15
C GLU A 270 43.10 -25.60 8.14
N PRO A 271 44.22 -25.72 8.87
CA PRO A 271 45.25 -24.69 8.85
C PRO A 271 45.86 -24.62 7.44
N ALA A 272 45.88 -23.42 6.87
CA ALA A 272 46.61 -23.14 5.64
C ALA A 272 48.07 -23.60 5.81
N GLU A 273 48.49 -24.56 4.98
CA GLU A 273 49.89 -24.99 4.91
C GLU A 273 50.74 -23.79 4.44
N ASP A 274 51.63 -23.32 5.31
CA ASP A 274 52.69 -22.38 4.96
C ASP A 274 53.63 -23.06 3.94
N ASP A 275 53.55 -22.65 2.68
CA ASP A 275 54.54 -22.98 1.64
C ASP A 275 55.84 -22.19 1.90
N ASP A 276 56.67 -22.74 2.80
CA ASP A 276 58.04 -22.31 3.03
C ASP A 276 58.94 -22.84 1.90
N SER A 277 59.01 -22.10 0.78
CA SER A 277 59.96 -22.39 -0.29
C SER A 277 60.60 -21.13 -0.92
N LEU A 278 61.37 -20.40 -0.10
CA LEU A 278 62.38 -19.44 -0.57
C LEU A 278 63.80 -19.96 -0.31
N PRO A 279 64.66 -20.18 -1.33
CA PRO A 279 66.08 -20.37 -1.10
C PRO A 279 66.80 -19.04 -0.93
N LYS A 280 67.53 -18.91 0.17
CA LYS A 280 68.47 -17.82 0.46
C LYS A 280 69.85 -18.05 -0.19
N GLU A 281 70.28 -17.00 -0.89
CA GLU A 281 71.65 -16.44 -1.03
C GLU A 281 72.72 -17.09 -1.93
N ALA A 282 73.29 -16.25 -2.81
CA ALA A 282 74.73 -16.02 -2.91
C ALA A 282 75.04 -14.60 -3.47
N GLN A 283 75.94 -13.88 -2.78
CA GLN A 283 76.38 -12.49 -2.99
C GLN A 283 77.51 -12.33 -4.03
N MET A 284 77.76 -11.10 -4.52
CA MET A 284 79.08 -10.43 -4.75
C MET A 284 78.89 -9.07 -5.49
N SER A 285 78.97 -7.90 -4.81
CA SER A 285 80.11 -6.94 -4.71
C SER A 285 80.41 -6.09 -5.99
N ILE A 286 80.36 -4.75 -6.04
CA ILE A 286 81.44 -3.78 -5.67
C ILE A 286 80.99 -2.30 -5.94
N VAL A 287 81.03 -1.45 -4.89
CA VAL A 287 81.66 -0.09 -4.73
C VAL A 287 81.15 1.14 -5.54
N PRO A 288 81.13 2.37 -4.95
CA PRO A 288 80.22 3.47 -5.28
C PRO A 288 80.86 4.57 -6.13
N ASN A 289 80.03 5.45 -6.71
CA ASN A 289 80.49 6.73 -7.24
C ASN A 289 79.75 7.90 -6.53
N PRO A 290 80.48 8.84 -5.92
CA PRO A 290 79.93 10.04 -5.30
C PRO A 290 79.74 11.15 -6.35
N ASP A 291 79.14 12.26 -5.91
CA ASP A 291 78.88 13.48 -6.67
C ASP A 291 77.56 13.52 -7.46
N GLU A 292 76.48 13.87 -6.75
CA GLU A 292 75.78 15.12 -7.08
C GLU A 292 75.07 15.67 -5.85
N LEU A 293 75.75 16.66 -5.25
CA LEU A 293 75.26 17.60 -4.27
C LEU A 293 74.17 18.46 -4.93
N HIS A 294 73.00 18.61 -4.29
CA HIS A 294 72.36 19.89 -3.91
C HIS A 294 70.84 19.64 -3.72
N ASN A 295 70.29 19.55 -2.50
CA ASN A 295 70.02 20.60 -1.50
C ASN A 295 68.53 21.02 -1.50
N TYR A 296 68.05 21.28 -0.27
CA TYR A 296 66.86 22.02 0.16
C TYR A 296 65.50 21.31 0.32
N ALA A 297 65.22 21.07 1.61
CA ALA A 297 64.13 21.67 2.38
C ALA A 297 62.81 20.88 2.53
N ALA A 298 62.67 20.37 3.77
CA ALA A 298 61.41 20.25 4.48
C ALA A 298 60.61 21.56 4.45
N TYR A 299 59.28 21.49 4.52
CA TYR A 299 58.50 21.96 5.67
C TYR A 299 57.11 21.34 5.66
N ALA A 300 56.69 20.91 6.84
CA ALA A 300 55.32 20.70 7.25
C ALA A 300 54.73 22.04 7.73
N THR A 301 53.45 22.25 7.40
CA THR A 301 52.37 22.71 8.30
C THR A 301 51.05 22.30 7.68
#